data_AF-A0A6J7ZED6-F1
#
_entry.id   AF-A0A6J7ZED6-F1
#
_cell.length_a   1.000
_cell.length_b   1.000
_cell.length_c   1.000
_cell.angle_alpha   90.00
_cell.angle_beta   90.00
_cell.angle_gamma   90.00
#
_symmetry.space_group_name_H-M   'P 1'
#
loop_
_entity.id
_entity.type
_entity.pdbx_description
1 polymer ?
#
loop_
_entity_poly.entity_id
_entity_poly.type
_entity_poly.pdbx_seq_one_letter_code
_entity_poly.pdbx_strand_id
1 'polypeptide(L)'
;MQEFQLRVVPLDNNNFALELYQCAYKKAGEKKRPAAKRVGRLKGNNLIQSRQLIYTALKTNQYDPKTLSYKRQTPYILSEESGVMLAILFQALQPLSKPERIANITDGVMAMSNEEAHYWFAKIANGKRSTALKALRVLLGDS
;
A
#
# COMPACT_ATOMS: atom_id res chain seq x y z
N MET A 1 -4.22 -4.80 17.20
CA MET A 1 -3.38 -4.77 15.99
C MET A 1 -4.10 -3.97 14.92
N GLN A 2 -3.40 -3.09 14.21
CA GLN A 2 -3.98 -2.28 13.14
C GLN A 2 -4.29 -3.18 11.93
N GLU A 3 -5.52 -3.14 11.42
CA GLU A 3 -5.93 -3.94 10.25
C GLU A 3 -5.92 -3.07 8.99
N PHE A 4 -5.47 -3.65 7.88
CA PHE A 4 -5.56 -3.04 6.56
C PHE A 4 -6.36 -3.92 5.61
N GLN A 5 -7.00 -3.27 4.63
CA GLN A 5 -7.76 -3.93 3.58
C GLN A 5 -7.24 -3.51 2.23
N LEU A 6 -6.75 -4.47 1.45
CA LEU A 6 -6.40 -4.26 0.04
C LEU A 6 -7.59 -4.67 -0.82
N ARG A 7 -8.15 -3.71 -1.55
CA ARG A 7 -9.34 -3.88 -2.37
C ARG A 7 -8.97 -3.80 -3.84
N VAL A 8 -9.50 -4.75 -4.62
CA VAL A 8 -9.51 -4.67 -6.07
C VAL A 8 -10.67 -3.78 -6.49
N VAL A 9 -10.38 -2.78 -7.33
CA VAL A 9 -11.38 -1.92 -7.94
C VAL A 9 -11.34 -2.17 -9.44
N PRO A 10 -12.35 -2.85 -10.02
CA PRO A 10 -12.38 -3.13 -11.45
C PRO A 10 -12.39 -1.82 -12.26
N LEU A 11 -11.74 -1.88 -13.42
CA LEU A 11 -11.70 -0.83 -14.43
C LEU A 11 -12.14 -1.43 -15.77
N ASP A 12 -12.25 -0.59 -16.80
CA ASP A 12 -12.60 -1.04 -18.14
C ASP A 12 -11.56 -2.01 -18.72
N ASN A 13 -11.99 -2.79 -19.72
CA ASN A 13 -11.13 -3.73 -20.46
C ASN A 13 -10.42 -4.76 -19.57
N ASN A 14 -11.12 -5.33 -18.58
CA ASN A 14 -10.58 -6.31 -17.63
C ASN A 14 -9.38 -5.80 -16.81
N ASN A 15 -9.15 -4.49 -16.77
CA ASN A 15 -8.15 -3.89 -15.91
C ASN A 15 -8.68 -3.71 -14.48
N PHE A 16 -7.79 -3.41 -13.55
CA PHE A 16 -8.18 -3.03 -12.19
C PHE A 16 -7.17 -2.07 -11.57
N ALA A 17 -7.63 -1.36 -10.55
CA ALA A 17 -6.79 -0.66 -9.61
C ALA A 17 -6.77 -1.42 -8.29
N LEU A 18 -5.75 -1.14 -7.48
CA LEU A 18 -5.72 -1.52 -6.08
C LEU A 18 -5.92 -0.29 -5.22
N GLU A 19 -6.79 -0.38 -4.23
CA GLU A 19 -6.95 0.61 -3.19
C GLU A 19 -6.62 -0.01 -1.83
N LEU A 20 -5.80 0.69 -1.06
CA LEU A 20 -5.46 0.28 0.30
C LEU A 20 -6.27 1.11 1.30
N TYR A 21 -6.89 0.43 2.25
CA TYR A 21 -7.68 1.03 3.32
C TYR A 21 -7.09 0.68 4.69
N GLN A 22 -6.98 1.67 5.57
CA GLN A 22 -6.66 1.49 6.98
C GLN A 22 -7.97 1.43 7.76
N CYS A 23 -8.22 0.32 8.45
CA CYS A 23 -9.44 0.15 9.22
C CYS A 23 -9.30 0.81 10.59
N ALA A 24 -10.29 1.56 11.06
CA ALA A 24 -10.23 2.14 12.41
C ALA A 24 -10.05 1.05 13.47
N TYR A 25 -9.40 1.36 14.59
CA TYR A 25 -9.41 0.45 15.74
C TYR A 25 -10.85 0.26 16.22
N LYS A 26 -11.22 -0.97 16.57
CA LYS A 26 -12.47 -1.24 17.27
C LYS A 26 -12.27 -0.79 18.72
N LYS A 27 -12.77 0.39 19.09
CA LYS A 27 -12.75 0.82 20.50
C LYS A 27 -13.72 -0.06 21.30
N ALA A 28 -13.31 -0.47 22.50
CA ALA A 28 -14.20 -1.18 23.41
C ALA A 28 -15.43 -0.31 23.70
N GLY A 29 -16.63 -0.89 23.56
CA GLY A 29 -17.91 -0.20 23.78
C GLY A 29 -18.56 0.43 22.55
N GLU A 30 -17.88 0.53 21.40
CA GLU A 30 -18.51 1.04 20.17
C GLU A 30 -19.30 -0.06 19.44
N LYS A 31 -20.62 0.19 19.21
CA LYS A 31 -21.51 -0.74 18.50
C LYS A 31 -21.15 -0.92 17.01
N LYS A 32 -20.45 0.05 16.41
CA LYS A 32 -20.04 0.02 14.99
C LYS A 32 -18.60 0.51 14.87
N ARG A 33 -17.78 -0.22 14.09
CA ARG A 33 -16.43 0.19 13.73
C ARG A 33 -16.51 1.43 12.83
N PRO A 34 -15.72 2.49 13.07
CA PRO A 34 -15.64 3.62 12.15
C PRO A 34 -15.23 3.16 10.74
N ALA A 35 -15.63 3.91 9.72
CA ALA A 35 -15.35 3.56 8.33
C ALA A 35 -13.83 3.48 8.07
N ALA A 36 -13.42 2.50 7.27
CA ALA A 36 -12.02 2.37 6.86
C ALA A 36 -11.62 3.57 5.97
N LYS A 37 -10.44 4.13 6.23
CA LYS A 37 -9.90 5.29 5.51
C LYS A 37 -9.04 4.82 4.34
N ARG A 38 -9.31 5.28 3.12
CA ARG A 38 -8.43 5.02 1.97
C ARG A 38 -7.08 5.72 2.16
N VAL A 39 -6.01 4.96 2.11
CA VAL A 39 -4.62 5.43 2.30
C VAL A 39 -3.96 5.74 0.96
N GLY A 40 -4.25 4.95 -0.06
CA GLY A 40 -3.67 5.11 -1.38
C GLY A 40 -4.36 4.27 -2.44
N ARG A 41 -3.98 4.52 -3.69
CA ARG A 41 -4.47 3.81 -4.88
C ARG A 41 -3.35 3.67 -5.90
N LEU A 42 -3.19 2.47 -6.46
CA LEU A 42 -2.30 2.17 -7.58
C LEU A 42 -3.11 1.61 -8.76
N LYS A 43 -2.72 1.99 -9.98
CA LYS A 43 -3.29 1.52 -11.25
C LYS A 43 -2.24 1.61 -12.36
N GLY A 44 -2.52 0.98 -13.50
CA GLY A 44 -1.69 1.11 -14.70
C GLY A 44 -0.24 0.68 -14.45
N ASN A 45 0.72 1.42 -15.01
CA ASN A 45 2.15 1.07 -14.91
C ASN A 45 2.64 0.96 -13.47
N ASN A 46 2.21 1.84 -12.56
CA ASN A 46 2.67 1.81 -11.17
C ASN A 46 2.24 0.53 -10.45
N LEU A 47 1.09 -0.04 -10.81
CA LEU A 47 0.63 -1.33 -10.31
C LEU A 47 1.40 -2.51 -10.94
N ILE A 48 1.71 -2.42 -12.24
CA ILE A 48 2.46 -3.46 -12.94
C ILE A 48 3.88 -3.58 -12.38
N GLN A 49 4.57 -2.45 -12.21
CA GLN A 49 5.94 -2.40 -11.72
C GLN A 49 6.05 -2.83 -10.25
N SER A 50 5.04 -2.52 -9.42
CA SER A 50 5.06 -2.90 -8.00
C SER A 50 4.46 -4.28 -7.69
N ARG A 51 4.11 -5.05 -8.73
CA ARG A 51 3.37 -6.32 -8.61
C ARG A 51 4.08 -7.34 -7.72
N GLN A 52 5.41 -7.42 -7.80
CA GLN A 52 6.17 -8.40 -7.01
C GLN A 52 6.04 -8.13 -5.52
N LEU A 53 6.14 -6.87 -5.09
CA LEU A 53 5.98 -6.49 -3.68
C LEU A 53 4.55 -6.77 -3.20
N ILE A 54 3.54 -6.48 -4.02
CA ILE A 54 2.15 -6.82 -3.71
C ILE A 54 1.96 -8.33 -3.57
N TYR A 55 2.58 -9.13 -4.44
CA TYR A 55 2.50 -10.60 -4.37
C TYR A 55 3.16 -11.14 -3.10
N THR A 56 4.31 -10.58 -2.70
CA THR A 56 4.95 -10.92 -1.43
C THR A 56 4.03 -10.61 -0.26
N ALA A 57 3.43 -9.42 -0.22
CA ALA A 57 2.46 -9.06 0.82
C ALA A 57 1.26 -10.02 0.86
N LEU A 58 0.71 -10.43 -0.30
CA LEU A 58 -0.36 -11.41 -0.35
C LEU A 58 0.05 -12.77 0.22
N LYS A 59 1.23 -13.28 -0.17
CA LYS A 59 1.76 -14.55 0.35
C LYS A 59 2.00 -14.52 1.85
N THR A 60 2.58 -13.44 2.38
CA THR A 60 2.79 -13.25 3.83
C THR A 60 1.47 -13.29 4.60
N ASN A 61 0.37 -12.86 3.97
CA ASN A 61 -0.98 -12.91 4.52
C ASN A 61 -1.77 -14.17 4.10
N GLN A 62 -1.07 -15.22 3.68
CA GLN A 62 -1.63 -16.54 3.34
C GLN A 62 -2.65 -16.52 2.18
N TYR A 63 -2.56 -15.52 1.31
CA TYR A 63 -3.36 -15.48 0.07
C TYR A 63 -2.54 -15.99 -1.12
N ASP A 64 -3.21 -16.71 -2.02
CA ASP A 64 -2.66 -17.01 -3.34
C ASP A 64 -2.65 -15.74 -4.21
N PRO A 65 -1.49 -15.25 -4.68
CA PRO A 65 -1.40 -14.09 -5.57
C PRO A 65 -2.20 -14.22 -6.87
N LYS A 66 -2.49 -15.44 -7.35
CA LYS A 66 -3.33 -15.67 -8.53
C LYS A 66 -4.77 -15.20 -8.34
N THR A 67 -5.20 -15.02 -7.09
CA THR A 67 -6.51 -14.44 -6.80
C THR A 67 -6.58 -12.93 -7.07
N LEU A 68 -5.43 -12.27 -7.32
CA LEU A 68 -5.35 -10.86 -7.64
C LEU A 68 -5.80 -10.63 -9.08
N SER A 69 -7.10 -10.39 -9.24
CA SER A 69 -7.77 -10.28 -10.54
C SER A 69 -8.90 -9.26 -10.45
N TYR A 70 -9.23 -8.61 -11.57
CA TYR A 70 -10.35 -7.68 -11.70
C TYR A 70 -11.69 -8.28 -11.24
N LYS A 71 -11.83 -9.61 -11.22
CA LYS A 71 -13.03 -10.32 -10.77
C LYS A 71 -13.19 -10.38 -9.25
N ARG A 72 -12.13 -10.09 -8.49
CA ARG A 72 -12.17 -10.22 -7.03
C ARG A 72 -13.02 -9.12 -6.41
N GLN A 73 -14.01 -9.52 -5.61
CA GLN A 73 -14.91 -8.60 -4.91
C GLN A 73 -14.60 -8.48 -3.40
N THR A 74 -14.00 -9.51 -2.80
CA THR A 74 -13.67 -9.52 -1.38
C THR A 74 -12.32 -8.85 -1.11
N PRO A 75 -12.20 -8.01 -0.06
CA PRO A 75 -10.90 -7.45 0.32
C PRO A 75 -9.92 -8.55 0.73
N TYR A 76 -8.63 -8.28 0.57
CA TYR A 76 -7.59 -8.99 1.31
C TYR A 76 -7.41 -8.31 2.67
N ILE A 77 -7.42 -9.09 3.74
CA ILE A 77 -7.14 -8.60 5.09
C ILE A 77 -5.64 -8.73 5.32
N LEU A 78 -4.98 -7.62 5.57
CA LEU A 78 -3.54 -7.56 5.73
C LEU A 78 -3.16 -7.33 7.18
N SER A 79 -2.05 -7.95 7.58
CA SER A 79 -1.32 -7.63 8.80
C SER A 79 -0.91 -6.17 8.83
N GLU A 80 -0.61 -5.68 10.03
CA GLU A 80 -0.14 -4.32 10.25
C GLU A 80 1.13 -4.03 9.44
N GLU A 81 2.13 -4.92 9.51
CA GLU A 81 3.40 -4.81 8.77
C GLU A 81 3.19 -4.72 7.26
N SER A 82 2.43 -5.67 6.67
CA SER A 82 2.15 -5.65 5.23
C SER A 82 1.35 -4.43 4.80
N GLY A 83 0.40 -4.01 5.65
CA GLY A 83 -0.42 -2.83 5.41
C GLY A 83 0.37 -1.53 5.48
N VAL A 84 1.29 -1.39 6.43
CA VAL A 84 2.19 -0.23 6.58
C VAL A 84 3.13 -0.13 5.39
N MET A 85 3.79 -1.23 5.00
CA MET A 85 4.66 -1.26 3.82
C MET A 85 3.90 -0.86 2.54
N LEU A 86 2.73 -1.47 2.28
CA LEU A 86 1.91 -1.11 1.11
C LEU A 86 1.38 0.31 1.18
N ALA A 87 1.09 0.84 2.37
CA ALA A 87 0.67 2.21 2.54
C ALA A 87 1.76 3.19 2.08
N ILE A 88 3.01 2.95 2.46
CA ILE A 88 4.16 3.76 2.04
C ILE A 88 4.30 3.68 0.53
N LEU A 89 4.34 2.47 -0.03
CA LEU A 89 4.48 2.22 -1.47
C LEU A 89 3.41 2.97 -2.28
N PHE A 90 2.14 2.80 -1.93
CA PHE A 90 1.02 3.38 -2.68
C PHE A 90 1.10 4.91 -2.70
N GLN A 91 1.48 5.52 -1.57
CA GLN A 91 1.58 6.96 -1.45
C GLN A 91 2.84 7.50 -2.12
N ALA A 92 3.95 6.76 -2.08
CA ALA A 92 5.21 7.12 -2.71
C ALA A 92 5.10 7.08 -4.25
N LEU A 93 4.46 6.05 -4.81
CA LEU A 93 4.39 5.89 -6.27
C LEU A 93 3.34 6.76 -6.97
N GLN A 94 2.34 7.29 -6.26
CA GLN A 94 1.21 8.01 -6.87
C GLN A 94 1.56 9.11 -7.91
N PRO A 95 2.53 10.01 -7.68
CA PRO A 95 2.87 11.06 -8.63
C PRO A 95 3.92 10.62 -9.67
N LEU A 96 4.36 9.36 -9.68
CA LEU A 96 5.47 8.90 -10.50
C LEU A 96 4.98 8.29 -11.81
N SER A 97 5.74 8.57 -12.87
CA SER A 97 5.55 8.02 -14.22
C SER A 97 6.81 7.34 -14.78
N LYS A 98 8.01 7.74 -14.32
CA LYS A 98 9.30 7.20 -14.78
C LYS A 98 9.51 5.78 -14.26
N PRO A 99 9.66 4.75 -15.12
CA PRO A 99 9.81 3.35 -14.71
C PRO A 99 10.96 3.10 -13.73
N GLU A 100 12.15 3.63 -14.01
CA GLU A 100 13.33 3.47 -13.15
C GLU A 100 13.06 3.99 -11.73
N ARG A 101 12.48 5.18 -11.60
CA ARG A 101 12.14 5.73 -10.26
C ARG A 101 11.09 4.89 -9.54
N ILE A 102 10.17 4.27 -10.27
CA ILE A 102 9.17 3.38 -9.67
C ILE A 102 9.83 2.10 -9.17
N ALA A 103 10.77 1.53 -9.95
CA ALA A 103 11.53 0.36 -9.57
C ALA A 103 12.38 0.63 -8.32
N ASN A 104 13.21 1.67 -8.32
CA ASN A 104 14.10 2.01 -7.20
C ASN A 104 13.30 2.23 -5.89
N ILE A 105 12.17 2.94 -5.97
CA ILE A 105 11.30 3.13 -4.79
C ILE A 105 10.63 1.83 -4.36
N THR A 106 10.25 0.95 -5.28
CA THR A 106 9.65 -0.34 -4.93
C THR A 106 10.67 -1.23 -4.21
N ASP A 107 11.89 -1.31 -4.73
CA ASP A 107 12.97 -2.10 -4.15
C ASP A 107 13.41 -1.52 -2.80
N GLY A 108 13.54 -0.19 -2.71
CA GLY A 108 13.84 0.50 -1.47
C GLY A 108 12.79 0.26 -0.38
N VAL A 109 11.50 0.28 -0.72
CA VAL A 109 10.43 -0.07 0.25
C VAL A 109 10.48 -1.55 0.62
N MET A 110 10.82 -2.45 -0.31
CA MET A 110 10.94 -3.88 -0.02
C MET A 110 12.11 -4.19 0.92
N ALA A 111 13.18 -3.39 0.87
CA ALA A 111 14.37 -3.55 1.71
C ALA A 111 14.22 -2.95 3.12
N MET A 112 13.17 -2.18 3.41
CA MET A 112 12.97 -1.55 4.71
C MET A 112 12.77 -2.58 5.82
N SER A 113 13.34 -2.29 6.99
CA SER A 113 12.94 -2.99 8.21
C SER A 113 11.52 -2.60 8.61
N ASN A 114 10.89 -3.43 9.45
CA ASN A 114 9.55 -3.12 9.96
C ASN A 114 9.53 -1.78 10.74
N GLU A 115 10.55 -1.53 11.56
CA GLU A 115 10.71 -0.28 12.32
C GLU A 115 10.83 0.94 11.40
N GLU A 116 11.63 0.83 10.33
CA GLU A 116 11.79 1.89 9.36
C GLU A 116 10.47 2.20 8.63
N ALA A 117 9.75 1.16 8.20
CA ALA A 117 8.45 1.31 7.57
C ALA A 117 7.46 2.02 8.51
N HIS A 118 7.38 1.60 9.77
CA HIS A 118 6.54 2.24 10.78
C HIS A 118 6.92 3.70 11.02
N TYR A 119 8.23 4.03 11.08
CA TYR A 119 8.71 5.41 11.19
C TYR A 119 8.22 6.27 10.04
N TRP A 120 8.42 5.83 8.79
CA TRP A 120 7.98 6.58 7.61
C TRP A 120 6.46 6.72 7.56
N PHE A 121 5.71 5.67 7.89
CA PHE A 121 4.24 5.73 7.94
C PHE A 121 3.74 6.74 8.97
N ALA A 122 4.31 6.75 10.19
CA ALA A 122 3.99 7.75 11.20
C ALA A 122 4.36 9.17 10.74
N LYS A 123 5.52 9.33 10.10
CA LYS A 123 5.98 10.61 9.54
C LYS A 123 5.02 11.16 8.48
N ILE A 124 4.49 10.28 7.62
CA ILE A 124 3.51 10.60 6.58
C ILE A 124 2.15 10.99 7.21
N ALA A 125 1.75 10.31 8.29
CA ALA A 125 0.48 10.55 8.97
C ALA A 125 0.43 11.85 9.78
N ASN A 126 1.55 12.31 10.34
CA ASN A 126 1.66 13.45 11.27
C ASN A 126 1.60 14.84 10.61
N GLY A 127 0.78 15.03 9.56
CA GLY A 127 0.49 16.35 8.97
C GLY A 127 1.54 16.95 8.03
N LYS A 128 2.77 16.38 7.97
CA LYS A 128 3.82 16.79 7.01
C LYS A 128 3.92 15.83 5.81
N ARG A 129 2.78 15.34 5.32
CA ARG A 129 2.68 14.30 4.30
C ARG A 129 3.51 14.58 3.04
N SER A 130 3.36 15.76 2.45
CA SER A 130 4.05 16.12 1.21
C SER A 130 5.57 16.13 1.39
N THR A 131 6.05 16.75 2.47
CA THR A 131 7.47 16.81 2.82
C THR A 131 8.04 15.43 3.12
N ALA A 132 7.33 14.61 3.90
CA ALA A 132 7.76 13.24 4.21
C ALA A 132 7.85 12.38 2.94
N LEU A 133 6.83 12.42 2.08
CA LEU A 133 6.84 11.69 0.81
C LEU A 133 7.91 12.21 -0.16
N LYS A 134 8.22 13.51 -0.15
CA LYS A 134 9.32 14.06 -0.95
C LYS A 134 10.65 13.52 -0.46
N ALA A 135 10.91 13.58 0.85
CA ALA A 135 12.15 13.07 1.46
C ALA A 135 12.33 11.58 1.19
N LEU A 136 11.28 10.78 1.37
CA LEU A 136 11.27 9.35 1.08
C LEU A 136 11.64 9.06 -0.38
N ARG A 137 11.05 9.79 -1.34
CA ARG A 137 11.34 9.60 -2.77
C ARG A 137 12.74 10.03 -3.18
N VAL A 138 13.35 10.96 -2.46
CA VAL A 138 14.76 11.33 -2.68
C VAL A 138 15.64 10.21 -2.13
N LEU A 139 15.39 9.77 -0.89
CA LEU A 139 16.14 8.69 -0.24
C LEU A 139 16.16 7.41 -1.08
N LEU A 140 15.01 6.99 -1.62
CA LEU A 140 14.87 5.72 -2.33
C LEU A 140 14.95 5.84 -3.86
N GLY A 141 14.83 7.05 -4.41
CA GLY A 141 14.68 7.25 -5.85
C GLY A 141 15.97 7.56 -6.60
N ASP A 142 17.04 7.86 -5.87
CA ASP A 142 18.37 8.18 -6.41
C ASP A 142 19.38 7.01 -6.20
N SER A 143 18.89 5.86 -5.74
CA SER A 143 19.66 4.61 -5.55
C SER A 143 19.98 3.91 -6.86
#